data_AF-C4IHB8-F1
#
_entry.id   AF-C4IHB8-F1
#
_cell.length_a   1.000
_cell.length_b   1.000
_cell.length_c   1.000
_cell.angle_alpha   90.00
_cell.angle_beta   90.00
_cell.angle_gamma   90.00
#
_symmetry.space_group_name_H-M   'P 1'
#
loop_
_entity.id
_entity.type
_entity.pdbx_description
1 polymer ?
#
loop_
_entity_poly.entity_id
_entity_poly.type
_entity_poly.pdbx_seq_one_letter_code
_entity_poly.pdbx_strand_id
1 'polypeptide(L)'
;MLKRELEIGINKFLLNKISEKIIKDFGTTYSKLSFTDSIFIIMLLYLSKKDNTPYYKDTIFKVLTNPTELSKCNIQRKKIYIYEELLNIIKEKLANKKILLNQSELIEHIIIDYISTPVSDYTDNISPLYTMIGYKNKCMQKCTSNSVEKIIPKLNLPTSEITLIDGCCGTGSLFLGLKTYNWKNVILNDLNPLRTNFLNVLKTKPLKLIKHILEADLTFINEPNTKNPKLSEFKTNIKAYKEKRKNYKKVDCNEQIAFEMFIVQCIDKHYIEQADKIIKRVINFIVAHIKLQNATITQTDCLKYVENDDTSKLLLLDVPYIGSEDPCGISGYNYKKFHKNLANSLLSAEYKFLYNCRSSAPKSDQRYPKEEGEHIMKMKLGEYFFNKGYYFEKVHLEKDTELIISNIEYSDRQFQWSNFDFNIL
;
A
#
# COMPACT_ATOMS: atom_id res chain seq x y z
N MET A 1 -14.42 -11.28 -15.20
CA MET A 1 -15.32 -11.93 -14.24
C MET A 1 -16.77 -11.69 -14.62
N LEU A 2 -17.58 -12.75 -14.66
CA LEU A 2 -19.01 -12.65 -14.94
C LEU A 2 -19.79 -12.08 -13.76
N LYS A 3 -20.76 -11.21 -14.06
CA LYS A 3 -21.74 -10.71 -13.08
C LYS A 3 -23.01 -11.53 -13.16
N ARG A 4 -23.60 -11.80 -12.01
CA ARG A 4 -24.86 -12.52 -11.87
C ARG A 4 -25.83 -11.76 -10.96
N GLU A 5 -27.09 -11.70 -11.35
CA GLU A 5 -28.17 -11.26 -10.46
C GLU A 5 -28.49 -12.37 -9.44
N LEU A 6 -28.57 -11.99 -8.17
CA LEU A 6 -29.03 -12.85 -7.08
C LEU A 6 -30.15 -12.15 -6.32
N GLU A 7 -31.18 -12.91 -5.97
CA GLU A 7 -32.19 -12.51 -5.00
C GLU A 7 -31.82 -13.11 -3.64
N ILE A 8 -31.64 -12.26 -2.64
CA ILE A 8 -31.26 -12.66 -1.28
C ILE A 8 -32.28 -12.15 -0.26
N GLY A 9 -32.48 -12.92 0.80
CA GLY A 9 -33.16 -12.46 2.02
C GLY A 9 -32.14 -11.86 2.98
N ILE A 10 -32.37 -10.64 3.45
CA ILE A 10 -31.49 -9.98 4.42
C ILE A 10 -32.28 -9.29 5.53
N ASN A 11 -31.76 -9.36 6.76
CA ASN A 11 -32.33 -8.64 7.88
C ASN A 11 -32.25 -7.10 7.70
N LYS A 12 -33.39 -6.41 7.83
CA LYS A 12 -33.47 -4.94 7.68
C LYS A 12 -32.60 -4.17 8.67
N PHE A 13 -32.34 -4.70 9.87
CA PHE A 13 -31.48 -4.05 10.87
C PHE A 13 -30.01 -4.11 10.48
N LEU A 14 -29.58 -5.20 9.82
CA LEU A 14 -28.24 -5.29 9.25
C LEU A 14 -28.04 -4.28 8.13
N LEU A 15 -29.05 -4.04 7.29
CA LEU A 15 -28.97 -3.03 6.23
C LEU A 15 -28.62 -1.64 6.78
N ASN A 16 -29.29 -1.22 7.85
CA ASN A 16 -29.03 0.08 8.47
C ASN A 16 -27.61 0.15 9.04
N LYS A 17 -27.17 -0.90 9.75
CA LYS A 17 -25.82 -0.97 10.34
C LYS A 17 -24.72 -0.96 9.28
N ILE A 18 -24.93 -1.59 8.11
CA ILE A 18 -23.99 -1.53 6.98
C ILE A 18 -23.83 -0.08 6.52
N SER A 19 -24.95 0.62 6.26
CA SER A 19 -24.92 1.99 5.76
C SER A 19 -24.19 2.92 6.73
N GLU A 20 -24.47 2.82 8.03
CA GLU A 20 -23.78 3.58 9.08
C GLU A 20 -22.27 3.30 9.08
N LYS A 21 -21.88 2.01 9.04
CA LYS A 21 -20.46 1.64 9.09
C LYS A 21 -19.70 2.02 7.82
N ILE A 22 -20.29 1.85 6.63
CA ILE A 22 -19.66 2.29 5.37
C ILE A 22 -19.41 3.80 5.40
N ILE A 23 -20.38 4.60 5.84
CA ILE A 23 -20.20 6.07 5.94
C ILE A 23 -19.08 6.40 6.92
N LYS A 24 -18.99 5.69 8.04
CA LYS A 24 -17.91 5.86 9.01
C LYS A 24 -16.54 5.51 8.44
N ASP A 25 -16.41 4.38 7.75
CA ASP A 25 -15.12 3.86 7.29
C ASP A 25 -14.63 4.51 5.97
N PHE A 26 -15.55 4.91 5.09
CA PHE A 26 -15.25 5.44 3.74
C PHE A 26 -15.60 6.93 3.58
N GLY A 27 -16.22 7.55 4.58
CA GLY A 27 -16.66 8.95 4.54
C GLY A 27 -18.02 9.16 3.85
N THR A 28 -18.52 10.39 3.95
CA THR A 28 -19.88 10.76 3.52
C THR A 28 -20.11 10.65 2.02
N THR A 29 -19.05 10.70 1.20
CA THR A 29 -19.13 10.47 -0.26
C THR A 29 -19.73 9.10 -0.60
N TYR A 30 -19.57 8.11 0.30
CA TYR A 30 -20.08 6.74 0.14
C TYR A 30 -21.52 6.56 0.66
N SER A 31 -22.16 7.61 1.19
CA SER A 31 -23.57 7.57 1.64
C SER A 31 -24.57 7.27 0.52
N LYS A 32 -24.19 7.51 -0.74
CA LYS A 32 -25.02 7.30 -1.93
C LYS A 32 -24.72 6.00 -2.68
N LEU A 33 -23.92 5.10 -2.10
CA LEU A 33 -23.64 3.83 -2.76
C LEU A 33 -24.90 2.99 -2.93
N SER A 34 -24.98 2.30 -4.07
CA SER A 34 -25.99 1.27 -4.26
C SER A 34 -25.78 0.14 -3.24
N PHE A 35 -26.85 -0.56 -2.88
CA PHE A 35 -26.74 -1.74 -2.02
C PHE A 35 -25.82 -2.80 -2.66
N THR A 36 -25.92 -2.98 -3.98
CA THR A 36 -25.01 -3.82 -4.78
C THR A 36 -23.53 -3.45 -4.58
N ASP A 37 -23.18 -2.18 -4.67
CA ASP A 37 -21.80 -1.73 -4.47
C ASP A 37 -21.33 -1.88 -3.02
N SER A 38 -22.24 -1.71 -2.07
CA SER A 38 -21.97 -1.93 -0.64
C SER A 38 -21.61 -3.41 -0.38
N ILE A 39 -22.40 -4.34 -0.93
CA ILE A 39 -22.09 -5.78 -0.85
C ILE A 39 -20.79 -6.10 -1.57
N PHE A 40 -20.53 -5.51 -2.73
CA PHE A 40 -19.28 -5.71 -3.44
C PHE A 40 -18.06 -5.28 -2.61
N ILE A 41 -18.11 -4.12 -1.96
CA ILE A 41 -17.05 -3.66 -1.03
C ILE A 41 -16.85 -4.66 0.10
N ILE A 42 -17.95 -5.11 0.74
CA ILE A 42 -17.90 -6.04 1.87
C ILE A 42 -17.29 -7.38 1.45
N MET A 43 -17.61 -7.89 0.26
CA MET A 43 -16.98 -9.10 -0.29
C MET A 43 -15.47 -8.93 -0.44
N LEU A 44 -15.01 -7.79 -0.97
CA LEU A 44 -13.58 -7.51 -1.10
C LEU A 44 -12.89 -7.41 0.26
N LEU A 45 -13.51 -6.75 1.25
CA LEU A 45 -12.99 -6.65 2.62
C LEU A 45 -12.92 -8.01 3.33
N TYR A 46 -13.93 -8.86 3.14
CA TYR A 46 -13.94 -10.22 3.69
C TYR A 46 -12.79 -11.08 3.12
N LEU A 47 -12.46 -10.86 1.85
CA LEU A 47 -11.34 -11.55 1.20
C LEU A 47 -9.96 -10.98 1.59
N SER A 48 -9.87 -9.71 1.96
CA SER A 48 -8.60 -9.04 2.28
C SER A 48 -8.11 -9.29 3.72
N LYS A 49 -9.02 -9.48 4.66
CA LYS A 49 -8.67 -9.63 6.08
C LYS A 49 -7.87 -10.89 6.39
N LYS A 50 -7.04 -10.81 7.43
CA LYS A 50 -6.35 -11.98 8.01
C LYS A 50 -7.38 -12.97 8.58
N ASP A 51 -7.06 -14.26 8.50
CA ASP A 51 -7.99 -15.36 8.75
C ASP A 51 -8.33 -15.54 10.24
N ASN A 52 -9.18 -14.66 10.78
CA ASN A 52 -9.71 -14.74 12.14
C ASN A 52 -11.24 -14.81 12.17
N THR A 53 -11.89 -15.29 11.10
CA THR A 53 -13.37 -15.32 10.99
C THR A 53 -13.99 -16.05 12.18
N PRO A 54 -14.74 -15.36 13.07
CA PRO A 54 -15.46 -15.99 14.16
C PRO A 54 -16.61 -16.85 13.62
N TYR A 55 -17.09 -17.80 14.44
CA TYR A 55 -18.23 -18.62 14.05
C TYR A 55 -19.50 -17.75 13.88
N TYR A 56 -20.26 -18.02 12.81
CA TYR A 56 -21.39 -17.19 12.39
C TYR A 56 -22.42 -16.95 13.50
N LYS A 57 -22.85 -18.04 14.17
CA LYS A 57 -23.90 -17.95 15.21
C LYS A 57 -23.44 -17.14 16.40
N ASP A 58 -22.16 -17.16 16.74
CA ASP A 58 -21.63 -16.39 17.87
C ASP A 58 -21.54 -14.90 17.57
N THR A 59 -21.53 -14.53 16.28
CA THR A 59 -21.31 -13.16 15.82
C THR A 59 -22.61 -12.43 15.54
N ILE A 60 -23.65 -13.14 15.07
CA ILE A 60 -24.95 -12.51 14.80
C ILE A 60 -25.58 -11.93 16.08
N PHE A 61 -25.48 -12.62 17.22
CA PHE A 61 -25.98 -12.11 18.51
C PHE A 61 -25.17 -10.92 19.05
N LYS A 62 -23.92 -10.74 18.60
CA LYS A 62 -23.11 -9.55 18.93
C LYS A 62 -23.54 -8.33 18.12
N VAL A 63 -24.04 -8.54 16.90
CA VAL A 63 -24.46 -7.46 15.99
C VAL A 63 -25.93 -7.10 16.19
N LEU A 64 -26.80 -8.10 16.33
CA LEU A 64 -28.24 -8.00 16.56
C LEU A 64 -28.55 -8.42 18.00
N THR A 65 -28.58 -7.44 18.90
CA THR A 65 -28.60 -7.67 20.34
C THR A 65 -30.01 -7.86 20.90
N ASN A 66 -31.03 -7.36 20.19
CA ASN A 66 -32.42 -7.53 20.60
C ASN A 66 -33.03 -8.78 19.92
N PRO A 67 -33.56 -9.76 20.69
CA PRO A 67 -34.18 -10.96 20.12
C PRO A 67 -35.25 -10.69 19.06
N THR A 68 -35.97 -9.58 19.15
CA THR A 68 -36.99 -9.22 18.15
C THR A 68 -36.38 -8.88 16.78
N GLU A 69 -35.11 -8.46 16.72
CA GLU A 69 -34.40 -8.17 15.48
C GLU A 69 -34.17 -9.44 14.66
N LEU A 70 -33.98 -10.59 15.30
CA LEU A 70 -33.73 -11.89 14.66
C LEU A 70 -34.99 -12.53 14.05
N SER A 71 -36.17 -11.93 14.25
CA SER A 71 -37.42 -12.44 13.71
C SER A 71 -37.40 -12.50 12.18
N LYS A 72 -37.94 -13.58 11.62
CA LYS A 72 -38.09 -13.76 10.16
C LYS A 72 -38.94 -12.66 9.51
N CYS A 73 -39.81 -11.98 10.26
CA CYS A 73 -40.57 -10.84 9.74
C CYS A 73 -39.71 -9.61 9.38
N ASN A 74 -38.44 -9.59 9.82
CA ASN A 74 -37.49 -8.53 9.50
C ASN A 74 -36.66 -8.83 8.24
N ILE A 75 -36.87 -9.98 7.60
CA ILE A 75 -36.18 -10.35 6.36
C ILE A 75 -36.84 -9.61 5.19
N GLN A 76 -36.04 -8.84 4.48
CA GLN A 76 -36.41 -8.18 3.23
C GLN A 76 -35.72 -8.86 2.06
N ARG A 77 -36.44 -9.03 0.95
CA ARG A 77 -35.84 -9.54 -0.29
C ARG A 77 -35.18 -8.40 -1.05
N LYS A 78 -33.96 -8.63 -1.52
CA LYS A 78 -33.18 -7.67 -2.30
C LYS A 78 -32.57 -8.39 -3.50
N LYS A 79 -32.61 -7.72 -4.65
CA LYS A 79 -31.83 -8.11 -5.82
C LYS A 79 -30.49 -7.40 -5.81
N ILE A 80 -29.41 -8.14 -6.00
CA ILE A 80 -28.04 -7.63 -6.07
C ILE A 80 -27.31 -8.23 -7.27
N TYR A 81 -26.32 -7.51 -7.80
CA TYR A 81 -25.40 -8.04 -8.82
C TYR A 81 -24.04 -8.31 -8.19
N ILE A 82 -23.53 -9.53 -8.32
CA ILE A 82 -22.24 -9.89 -7.75
C ILE A 82 -21.32 -10.51 -8.79
N TYR A 83 -20.01 -10.45 -8.53
CA TYR A 83 -19.02 -11.21 -9.29
C TYR A 83 -19.01 -12.65 -8.77
N GLU A 84 -19.42 -13.60 -9.61
CA GLU A 84 -19.63 -15.00 -9.21
C GLU A 84 -18.32 -15.66 -8.72
N GLU A 85 -17.20 -15.36 -9.37
CA GLU A 85 -15.88 -15.86 -8.99
C GLU A 85 -15.48 -15.41 -7.57
N LEU A 86 -15.75 -14.15 -7.19
CA LEU A 86 -15.48 -13.67 -5.82
C LEU A 86 -16.33 -14.43 -4.79
N LEU A 87 -17.60 -14.69 -5.10
CA LEU A 87 -18.47 -15.46 -4.21
C LEU A 87 -17.96 -16.90 -4.05
N ASN A 88 -17.46 -17.51 -5.11
CA ASN A 88 -16.91 -18.87 -5.07
C ASN A 88 -15.65 -18.94 -4.22
N ILE A 89 -14.75 -17.96 -4.32
CA ILE A 89 -13.57 -17.86 -3.43
C ILE A 89 -14.00 -17.76 -1.95
N ILE A 90 -15.04 -16.97 -1.65
CA ILE A 90 -15.58 -16.86 -0.28
C ILE A 90 -16.16 -18.22 0.19
N LYS A 91 -16.92 -18.91 -0.66
CA LYS A 91 -17.49 -20.23 -0.35
C LYS A 91 -16.39 -21.26 -0.06
N GLU A 92 -15.35 -21.31 -0.89
CA GLU A 92 -14.21 -22.21 -0.70
C GLU A 92 -13.50 -21.93 0.64
N LYS A 93 -13.28 -20.64 0.95
CA LYS A 93 -12.68 -20.22 2.22
C LYS A 93 -13.50 -20.69 3.44
N LEU A 94 -14.83 -20.67 3.36
CA LEU A 94 -15.72 -21.14 4.42
C LEU A 94 -15.85 -22.67 4.47
N ALA A 95 -15.89 -23.33 3.31
CA ALA A 95 -15.93 -24.78 3.20
C ALA A 95 -14.69 -25.43 3.83
N ASN A 96 -13.51 -24.82 3.66
CA ASN A 96 -12.27 -25.23 4.33
C ASN A 96 -12.37 -25.17 5.87
N LYS A 97 -13.29 -24.36 6.41
CA LYS A 97 -13.60 -24.26 7.84
C LYS A 97 -14.83 -25.10 8.24
N LYS A 98 -15.32 -25.97 7.36
CA LYS A 98 -16.54 -26.77 7.53
C LYS A 98 -17.81 -25.93 7.76
N ILE A 99 -17.82 -24.69 7.26
CA ILE A 99 -18.98 -23.80 7.30
C ILE A 99 -19.68 -23.87 5.94
N LEU A 100 -20.88 -24.44 5.92
CA LEU A 100 -21.73 -24.54 4.74
C LEU A 100 -22.94 -23.63 4.93
N LEU A 101 -23.05 -22.62 4.08
CA LEU A 101 -24.13 -21.63 4.10
C LEU A 101 -24.79 -21.57 2.73
N ASN A 102 -26.11 -21.38 2.70
CA ASN A 102 -26.79 -21.04 1.46
C ASN A 102 -26.41 -19.60 1.02
N GLN A 103 -26.83 -19.18 -0.17
CA GLN A 103 -26.44 -17.87 -0.72
C GLN A 103 -26.88 -16.68 0.14
N SER A 104 -28.08 -16.71 0.72
CA SER A 104 -28.55 -15.60 1.57
C SER A 104 -27.78 -15.56 2.89
N GLU A 105 -27.60 -16.72 3.53
CA GLU A 105 -26.81 -16.86 4.76
C GLU A 105 -25.35 -16.47 4.55
N LEU A 106 -24.78 -16.76 3.38
CA LEU A 106 -23.42 -16.39 3.01
C LEU A 106 -23.25 -14.86 2.94
N ILE A 107 -24.19 -14.16 2.29
CA ILE A 107 -24.15 -12.69 2.22
C ILE A 107 -24.40 -12.07 3.59
N GLU A 108 -25.32 -12.62 4.38
CA GLU A 108 -25.56 -12.17 5.75
C GLU A 108 -24.32 -12.38 6.65
N HIS A 109 -23.62 -13.51 6.48
CA HIS A 109 -22.37 -13.80 7.19
C HIS A 109 -21.28 -12.76 6.92
N ILE A 110 -20.99 -12.44 5.66
CA ILE A 110 -19.94 -11.45 5.33
C ILE A 110 -20.30 -10.04 5.82
N ILE A 111 -21.60 -9.72 5.92
CA ILE A 111 -22.10 -8.46 6.45
C ILE A 111 -21.88 -8.35 7.95
N ILE A 112 -22.27 -9.40 8.69
CA ILE A 112 -22.07 -9.47 10.14
C ILE A 112 -20.58 -9.42 10.47
N ASP A 113 -19.78 -10.14 9.69
CA ASP A 113 -18.33 -10.11 9.78
C ASP A 113 -17.78 -8.68 9.59
N TYR A 114 -18.21 -7.98 8.54
CA TYR A 114 -17.82 -6.58 8.34
C TYR A 114 -18.24 -5.68 9.50
N ILE A 115 -19.50 -5.75 9.95
CA ILE A 115 -20.03 -4.89 11.03
C ILE A 115 -19.22 -5.08 12.33
N SER A 116 -18.84 -6.31 12.64
CA SER A 116 -18.12 -6.66 13.86
C SER A 116 -16.60 -6.45 13.79
N THR A 117 -16.03 -6.26 12.60
CA THR A 117 -14.58 -6.15 12.40
C THR A 117 -14.10 -4.69 12.51
N PRO A 118 -13.11 -4.40 13.39
CA PRO A 118 -12.46 -3.09 13.44
C PRO A 118 -11.76 -2.74 12.12
N VAL A 119 -11.70 -1.45 11.77
CA VAL A 119 -11.05 -0.99 10.53
C VAL A 119 -9.57 -1.41 10.46
N SER A 120 -8.87 -1.37 11.60
CA SER A 120 -7.46 -1.75 11.72
C SER A 120 -7.17 -3.18 11.25
N ASP A 121 -8.12 -4.10 11.40
CA ASP A 121 -7.95 -5.50 10.98
C ASP A 121 -7.83 -5.64 9.46
N TYR A 122 -8.33 -4.65 8.73
CA TYR A 122 -8.10 -4.50 7.30
C TYR A 122 -6.86 -3.66 7.03
N THR A 123 -6.75 -2.48 7.64
CA THR A 123 -5.81 -1.42 7.21
C THR A 123 -4.39 -1.54 7.78
N ASP A 124 -4.16 -2.43 8.75
CA ASP A 124 -2.83 -2.63 9.34
C ASP A 124 -1.95 -3.54 8.49
N ASN A 125 -0.75 -3.04 8.16
CA ASN A 125 0.29 -3.79 7.45
C ASN A 125 -0.20 -4.33 6.09
N ILE A 126 -0.84 -3.47 5.29
CA ILE A 126 -1.31 -3.81 3.95
C ILE A 126 -0.11 -4.21 3.09
N SER A 127 -0.21 -5.37 2.45
CA SER A 127 0.84 -5.88 1.56
C SER A 127 1.06 -4.96 0.35
N PRO A 128 2.23 -4.96 -0.29
CA PRO A 128 2.51 -4.08 -1.42
C PRO A 128 1.51 -4.34 -2.56
N LEU A 129 0.89 -3.26 -3.06
CA LEU A 129 -0.21 -3.33 -4.03
C LEU A 129 0.24 -3.96 -5.34
N TYR A 130 1.42 -3.58 -5.81
CA TYR A 130 2.11 -4.22 -6.92
C TYR A 130 3.62 -4.17 -6.68
N THR A 131 4.34 -4.87 -7.54
CA THR A 131 5.77 -5.09 -7.46
C THR A 131 6.43 -4.24 -8.55
N MET A 132 7.43 -3.43 -8.20
CA MET A 132 8.22 -2.58 -9.11
C MET A 132 9.65 -2.46 -8.57
N ILE A 133 10.63 -2.03 -9.37
CA ILE A 133 11.97 -1.77 -8.84
C ILE A 133 11.89 -0.72 -7.71
N GLY A 134 12.55 -1.01 -6.59
CA GLY A 134 12.60 -0.14 -5.41
C GLY A 134 11.46 -0.32 -4.40
N TYR A 135 10.41 -1.08 -4.71
CA TYR A 135 9.31 -1.30 -3.77
C TYR A 135 9.77 -2.00 -2.48
N LYS A 136 9.13 -1.69 -1.36
CA LYS A 136 9.43 -2.32 -0.07
C LYS A 136 8.56 -3.56 0.11
N ASN A 137 9.22 -4.70 0.19
CA ASN A 137 8.56 -5.99 0.41
C ASN A 137 8.03 -6.10 1.84
N LYS A 138 7.34 -7.21 2.15
CA LYS A 138 6.74 -7.42 3.48
C LYS A 138 7.75 -7.41 4.63
N CYS A 139 8.99 -7.84 4.39
CA CYS A 139 10.05 -7.81 5.41
C CYS A 139 10.38 -6.36 5.77
N MET A 140 10.68 -5.53 4.77
CA MET A 140 10.98 -4.11 4.98
C MET A 140 9.79 -3.33 5.54
N GLN A 141 8.56 -3.61 5.07
CA GLN A 141 7.35 -3.03 5.65
C GLN A 141 7.25 -3.35 7.14
N LYS A 142 7.49 -4.60 7.54
CA LYS A 142 7.44 -5.02 8.95
C LYS A 142 8.52 -4.33 9.79
N CYS A 143 9.76 -4.27 9.30
CA CYS A 143 10.84 -3.57 10.01
C CYS A 143 10.56 -2.07 10.16
N THR A 144 10.06 -1.41 9.11
CA THR A 144 9.67 0.00 9.16
C THR A 144 8.50 0.21 10.11
N SER A 145 7.47 -0.63 10.06
CA SER A 145 6.29 -0.57 10.94
C SER A 145 6.69 -0.68 12.41
N ASN A 146 7.56 -1.64 12.75
CA ASN A 146 8.11 -1.79 14.11
C ASN A 146 8.94 -0.57 14.54
N SER A 147 9.72 -0.01 13.62
CA SER A 147 10.54 1.19 13.90
C SER A 147 9.65 2.39 14.20
N VAL A 148 8.60 2.63 13.39
CA VAL A 148 7.62 3.68 13.62
C VAL A 148 6.90 3.49 14.96
N GLU A 149 6.50 2.26 15.29
CA GLU A 149 5.85 1.94 16.57
C GLU A 149 6.75 2.28 17.77
N LYS A 150 8.06 2.05 17.67
CA LYS A 150 9.03 2.40 18.71
C LYS A 150 9.39 3.89 18.75
N ILE A 151 9.25 4.60 17.63
CA ILE A 151 9.47 6.05 17.55
C ILE A 151 8.30 6.82 18.14
N ILE A 152 7.05 6.40 17.88
CA ILE A 152 5.84 7.14 18.28
C ILE A 152 5.84 7.56 19.76
N PRO A 153 6.13 6.68 20.74
CA PRO A 153 6.18 7.07 22.15
C PRO A 153 7.29 8.08 22.50
N LYS A 154 8.29 8.19 21.64
CA LYS A 154 9.42 9.14 21.77
C LYS A 154 9.15 10.46 21.03
N LEU A 155 8.02 10.58 20.34
CA LEU A 155 7.57 11.85 19.79
C LEU A 155 6.92 12.64 20.92
N ASN A 156 7.28 13.92 21.06
CA ASN A 156 6.75 14.79 22.12
C ASN A 156 5.27 15.18 21.92
N LEU A 157 4.60 14.61 20.91
CA LEU A 157 3.26 14.96 20.48
C LEU A 157 2.46 13.69 20.15
N PRO A 158 1.13 13.70 20.34
CA PRO A 158 0.27 12.62 19.87
C PRO A 158 0.27 12.56 18.34
N THR A 159 0.03 11.37 17.77
CA THR A 159 0.01 11.17 16.30
C THR A 159 -1.02 12.07 15.59
N SER A 160 -2.11 12.44 16.27
CA SER A 160 -3.13 13.39 15.78
C SER A 160 -2.63 14.81 15.54
N GLU A 161 -1.43 15.14 16.00
CA GLU A 161 -0.78 16.43 15.78
C GLU A 161 0.43 16.33 14.84
N ILE A 162 0.81 15.11 14.44
CA ILE A 162 1.98 14.85 13.61
C ILE A 162 1.56 14.57 12.17
N THR A 163 2.25 15.20 11.22
CA THR A 163 2.16 14.87 9.80
C THR A 163 3.13 13.74 9.47
N LEU A 164 2.63 12.60 8.99
CA LEU A 164 3.47 11.56 8.43
C LEU A 164 3.78 11.92 6.97
N ILE A 165 5.05 11.93 6.59
CA ILE A 165 5.47 12.20 5.22
C ILE A 165 6.21 10.98 4.68
N ASP A 166 5.72 10.39 3.60
CA ASP A 166 6.43 9.41 2.78
C ASP A 166 7.01 10.14 1.56
N GLY A 167 8.27 10.56 1.67
CA GLY A 167 8.90 11.53 0.77
C GLY A 167 9.18 11.01 -0.64
N CYS A 168 9.33 9.70 -0.78
CA CYS A 168 9.49 9.00 -2.06
C CYS A 168 8.64 7.73 -2.03
N CYS A 169 7.32 7.89 -2.01
CA CYS A 169 6.40 6.84 -1.61
C CYS A 169 6.32 5.66 -2.58
N GLY A 170 6.71 5.84 -3.85
CA GLY A 170 6.62 4.78 -4.83
C GLY A 170 5.17 4.30 -4.99
N THR A 171 4.92 3.05 -4.61
CA THR A 171 3.58 2.44 -4.59
C THR A 171 2.79 2.71 -3.29
N GLY A 172 3.33 3.56 -2.39
CA GLY A 172 2.86 3.74 -1.03
C GLY A 172 3.25 2.60 -0.09
N SER A 173 4.18 1.73 -0.48
CA SER A 173 4.43 0.47 0.24
C SER A 173 4.84 0.66 1.70
N LEU A 174 5.64 1.69 2.04
CA LEU A 174 6.00 1.95 3.43
C LEU A 174 4.77 2.37 4.24
N PHE A 175 4.09 3.45 3.82
CA PHE A 175 2.87 3.92 4.49
C PHE A 175 1.79 2.84 4.64
N LEU A 176 1.48 2.12 3.56
CA LEU A 176 0.47 1.05 3.56
C LEU A 176 0.89 -0.10 4.51
N GLY A 177 2.19 -0.34 4.63
CA GLY A 177 2.79 -1.34 5.52
C GLY A 177 2.79 -0.97 7.02
N LEU A 178 2.47 0.25 7.40
CA LEU A 178 2.39 0.65 8.83
C LEU A 178 1.12 0.10 9.50
N LYS A 179 1.07 0.14 10.83
CA LYS A 179 -0.21 0.14 11.56
C LYS A 179 -1.00 1.42 11.28
N THR A 180 -2.30 1.37 11.52
CA THR A 180 -3.20 2.51 11.35
C THR A 180 -3.09 3.42 12.56
N TYR A 181 -2.59 4.63 12.35
CA TYR A 181 -2.53 5.67 13.37
C TYR A 181 -3.40 6.85 12.96
N ASN A 182 -3.90 7.59 13.94
CA ASN A 182 -4.69 8.79 13.73
C ASN A 182 -3.75 9.97 13.44
N TRP A 183 -3.02 9.95 12.30
CA TRP A 183 -2.14 11.05 11.91
C TRP A 183 -2.91 12.36 11.72
N LYS A 184 -2.28 13.51 12.00
CA LYS A 184 -2.87 14.83 11.64
C LYS A 184 -3.17 14.89 10.15
N ASN A 185 -2.19 14.50 9.35
CA ASN A 185 -2.26 14.38 7.89
C ASN A 185 -1.20 13.36 7.44
N VAL A 186 -1.42 12.76 6.28
CA VAL A 186 -0.41 11.93 5.60
C VAL A 186 -0.06 12.58 4.28
N ILE A 187 1.23 12.72 3.98
CA ILE A 187 1.71 13.18 2.67
C ILE A 187 2.38 12.00 1.97
N LEU A 188 1.89 11.63 0.79
CA LEU A 188 2.53 10.65 -0.08
C LEU A 188 3.09 11.38 -1.30
N ASN A 189 4.41 11.49 -1.38
CA ASN A 189 5.09 12.23 -2.43
C ASN A 189 5.89 11.31 -3.36
N ASP A 190 5.76 11.52 -4.66
CA ASP A 190 6.65 10.90 -5.66
C ASP A 190 6.80 11.82 -6.87
N LEU A 191 7.99 11.87 -7.48
CA LEU A 191 8.23 12.67 -8.69
C LEU A 191 7.60 12.04 -9.94
N ASN A 192 7.28 10.74 -9.92
CA ASN A 192 6.75 10.02 -11.05
C ASN A 192 5.22 10.20 -11.18
N PRO A 193 4.73 10.86 -12.24
CA PRO A 193 3.30 11.15 -12.42
C PRO A 193 2.42 9.90 -12.54
N LEU A 194 2.98 8.76 -12.99
CA LEU A 194 2.20 7.52 -13.08
C LEU A 194 1.84 6.99 -11.69
N ARG A 195 2.77 7.09 -10.73
CA ARG A 195 2.61 6.58 -9.36
C ARG A 195 1.65 7.46 -8.57
N THR A 196 1.81 8.78 -8.66
CA THR A 196 0.91 9.74 -7.99
C THR A 196 -0.51 9.65 -8.58
N ASN A 197 -0.65 9.52 -9.90
CA ASN A 197 -1.95 9.25 -10.55
C ASN A 197 -2.60 7.97 -10.02
N PHE A 198 -1.85 6.87 -9.93
CA PHE A 198 -2.38 5.59 -9.43
C PHE A 198 -2.86 5.69 -7.98
N LEU A 199 -2.05 6.26 -7.08
CA LEU A 199 -2.46 6.49 -5.69
C LEU A 199 -3.70 7.40 -5.61
N ASN A 200 -3.79 8.41 -6.48
CA ASN A 200 -4.92 9.33 -6.47
C ASN A 200 -6.21 8.69 -6.99
N VAL A 201 -6.11 7.81 -8.00
CA VAL A 201 -7.23 6.97 -8.44
C VAL A 201 -7.67 6.02 -7.33
N LEU A 202 -6.75 5.39 -6.60
CA LEU A 202 -7.11 4.54 -5.45
C LEU A 202 -7.79 5.34 -4.34
N LYS A 203 -7.31 6.55 -4.06
CA LYS A 203 -7.91 7.43 -3.06
C LYS A 203 -9.31 7.89 -3.46
N THR A 204 -9.56 8.20 -4.72
CA THR A 204 -10.79 8.91 -5.13
C THR A 204 -11.81 8.04 -5.85
N LYS A 205 -11.36 7.03 -6.61
CA LYS A 205 -12.22 6.22 -7.48
C LYS A 205 -11.81 4.73 -7.49
N PRO A 206 -11.61 4.09 -6.31
CA PRO A 206 -11.12 2.72 -6.23
C PRO A 206 -12.04 1.73 -6.94
N LEU A 207 -13.37 1.87 -6.77
CA LEU A 207 -14.35 0.94 -7.34
C LEU A 207 -14.30 0.93 -8.86
N LYS A 208 -14.08 2.07 -9.51
CA LYS A 208 -13.99 2.13 -10.97
C LYS A 208 -12.77 1.36 -11.47
N LEU A 209 -11.61 1.60 -10.84
CA LEU A 209 -10.38 0.88 -11.19
C LEU A 209 -10.52 -0.64 -10.92
N ILE A 210 -11.05 -1.02 -9.77
CA ILE A 210 -11.27 -2.42 -9.40
C ILE A 210 -12.19 -3.11 -10.43
N LYS A 211 -13.37 -2.52 -10.70
CA LYS A 211 -14.33 -3.08 -11.67
C LYS A 211 -13.70 -3.20 -13.06
N HIS A 212 -12.97 -2.17 -13.50
CA HIS A 212 -12.28 -2.19 -14.78
C HIS A 212 -11.27 -3.35 -14.88
N ILE A 213 -10.52 -3.63 -13.80
CA ILE A 213 -9.59 -4.77 -13.79
C ILE A 213 -10.32 -6.11 -13.75
N LEU A 214 -11.36 -6.26 -12.91
CA LEU A 214 -12.11 -7.52 -12.80
C LEU A 214 -12.91 -7.86 -14.07
N GLU A 215 -13.29 -6.85 -14.85
CA GLU A 215 -14.05 -7.00 -16.10
C GLU A 215 -13.15 -7.11 -17.33
N ALA A 216 -11.87 -6.76 -17.20
CA ALA A 216 -10.92 -6.89 -18.29
C ALA A 216 -10.71 -8.37 -18.67
N ASP A 217 -10.68 -8.63 -19.96
CA ASP A 217 -10.17 -9.89 -20.48
C ASP A 217 -8.64 -9.90 -20.32
N LEU A 218 -8.16 -10.66 -19.34
CA LEU A 218 -6.74 -10.81 -19.02
C LEU A 218 -6.10 -12.05 -19.69
N THR A 219 -6.80 -12.75 -20.59
CA THR A 219 -6.24 -13.94 -21.28
C THR A 219 -4.98 -13.64 -22.07
N PHE A 220 -4.87 -12.40 -22.57
CA PHE A 220 -3.72 -11.89 -23.30
C PHE A 220 -2.40 -11.91 -22.49
N ILE A 221 -2.49 -12.03 -21.16
CA ILE A 221 -1.34 -12.16 -20.25
C ILE A 221 -0.60 -13.50 -20.46
N ASN A 222 -1.31 -14.53 -20.96
CA ASN A 222 -0.74 -15.85 -21.23
C ASN A 222 0.14 -15.88 -22.50
N GLU A 223 0.26 -14.76 -23.22
CA GLU A 223 1.16 -14.58 -24.36
C GLU A 223 2.30 -13.58 -24.06
N PRO A 224 3.28 -13.95 -23.19
CA PRO A 224 4.37 -13.08 -22.72
C PRO A 224 5.24 -12.46 -23.80
N ASN A 225 5.32 -13.12 -24.97
CA ASN A 225 6.34 -12.88 -25.98
C ASN A 225 6.08 -11.58 -26.77
N THR A 226 6.01 -10.43 -26.08
CA THR A 226 6.19 -9.02 -26.52
C THR A 226 5.52 -8.55 -27.83
N LYS A 227 4.80 -9.39 -28.56
CA LYS A 227 4.01 -9.09 -29.76
C LYS A 227 2.55 -8.85 -29.42
N ASN A 228 2.19 -8.89 -28.13
CA ASN A 228 0.84 -8.60 -27.71
C ASN A 228 0.52 -7.12 -28.00
N PRO A 229 -0.38 -6.83 -28.94
CA PRO A 229 -0.65 -5.46 -29.38
C PRO A 229 -1.21 -4.60 -28.24
N LYS A 230 -2.02 -5.17 -27.34
CA LYS A 230 -2.60 -4.45 -26.19
C LYS A 230 -1.53 -3.99 -25.21
N LEU A 231 -0.55 -4.85 -24.91
CA LEU A 231 0.55 -4.49 -24.00
C LEU A 231 1.45 -3.41 -24.62
N SER A 232 1.72 -3.49 -25.92
CA SER A 232 2.48 -2.46 -26.64
C SER A 232 1.76 -1.10 -26.61
N GLU A 233 0.44 -1.11 -26.81
CA GLU A 233 -0.40 0.07 -26.70
C GLU A 233 -0.34 0.67 -25.29
N PHE A 234 -0.53 -0.15 -24.25
CA PHE A 234 -0.45 0.32 -22.86
C PHE A 234 0.92 0.94 -22.54
N LYS A 235 2.02 0.29 -22.96
CA LYS A 235 3.38 0.82 -22.80
C LYS A 235 3.56 2.18 -23.51
N THR A 236 2.96 2.32 -24.69
CA THR A 236 2.99 3.58 -25.46
C THR A 236 2.22 4.68 -24.74
N ASN A 237 1.00 4.38 -24.27
CA ASN A 237 0.14 5.31 -23.55
C ASN A 237 0.78 5.79 -22.24
N ILE A 238 1.31 4.89 -21.41
CA ILE A 238 1.96 5.27 -20.15
C ILE A 238 3.23 6.10 -20.40
N LYS A 239 3.99 5.82 -21.47
CA LYS A 239 5.19 6.58 -21.83
C LYS A 239 4.82 8.00 -22.27
N ALA A 240 3.84 8.12 -23.18
CA ALA A 240 3.32 9.40 -23.63
C ALA A 240 2.74 10.23 -22.47
N TYR A 241 2.01 9.58 -21.57
CA TYR A 241 1.48 10.20 -20.36
C TYR A 241 2.60 10.73 -19.46
N LYS A 242 3.60 9.91 -19.14
CA LYS A 242 4.74 10.31 -18.29
C LYS A 242 5.47 11.52 -18.87
N GLU A 243 5.75 11.50 -20.17
CA GLU A 243 6.44 12.60 -20.86
C GLU A 243 5.64 13.90 -20.80
N LYS A 244 4.33 13.84 -21.09
CA LYS A 244 3.45 15.00 -21.05
C LYS A 244 3.28 15.59 -19.63
N ARG A 245 3.56 14.82 -18.58
CA ARG A 245 3.39 15.22 -17.17
C ARG A 245 4.71 15.43 -16.41
N LYS A 246 5.88 15.31 -17.05
CA LYS A 246 7.18 15.42 -16.38
C LYS A 246 7.36 16.72 -15.57
N ASN A 247 6.81 17.84 -16.07
CA ASN A 247 6.86 19.16 -15.42
C ASN A 247 5.51 19.58 -14.81
N TYR A 248 4.51 18.71 -14.84
CA TYR A 248 3.16 19.03 -14.38
C TYR A 248 3.06 18.82 -12.87
N LYS A 249 2.82 19.91 -12.12
CA LYS A 249 2.85 19.88 -10.64
C LYS A 249 1.55 19.41 -9.99
N LYS A 250 0.46 19.28 -10.76
CA LYS A 250 -0.84 18.80 -10.25
C LYS A 250 -0.93 17.30 -10.40
N VAL A 251 -1.51 16.64 -9.40
CA VAL A 251 -1.75 15.20 -9.43
C VAL A 251 -3.05 14.91 -10.18
N ASP A 252 -2.94 14.16 -11.27
CA ASP A 252 -4.06 13.71 -12.09
C ASP A 252 -4.86 12.59 -11.39
N CYS A 253 -6.06 12.30 -11.92
CA CYS A 253 -6.90 11.17 -11.52
C CYS A 253 -7.47 10.45 -12.75
N ASN A 254 -6.58 9.89 -13.56
CA ASN A 254 -6.89 9.15 -14.77
C ASN A 254 -6.95 7.63 -14.50
N GLU A 255 -8.18 7.11 -14.53
CA GLU A 255 -8.52 5.70 -14.27
C GLU A 255 -7.90 4.75 -15.30
N GLN A 256 -7.91 5.13 -16.59
CA GLN A 256 -7.35 4.32 -17.68
C GLN A 256 -5.84 4.16 -17.53
N ILE A 257 -5.13 5.26 -17.27
CA ILE A 257 -3.66 5.21 -17.08
C ILE A 257 -3.29 4.43 -15.82
N ALA A 258 -4.09 4.52 -14.75
CA ALA A 258 -3.87 3.70 -13.55
C ALA A 258 -4.06 2.20 -13.84
N PHE A 259 -5.06 1.83 -14.63
CA PHE A 259 -5.29 0.47 -15.11
C PHE A 259 -4.11 -0.03 -15.96
N GLU A 260 -3.74 0.70 -17.01
CA GLU A 260 -2.65 0.33 -17.93
C GLU A 260 -1.33 0.18 -17.19
N MET A 261 -1.00 1.14 -16.31
CA MET A 261 0.21 1.07 -15.48
C MET A 261 0.22 -0.17 -14.60
N PHE A 262 -0.89 -0.46 -13.90
CA PHE A 262 -0.97 -1.64 -13.03
C PHE A 262 -0.80 -2.95 -13.81
N ILE A 263 -1.50 -3.09 -14.94
CA ILE A 263 -1.40 -4.29 -15.78
C ILE A 263 0.03 -4.47 -16.31
N VAL A 264 0.64 -3.41 -16.86
CA VAL A 264 2.04 -3.44 -17.31
C VAL A 264 2.97 -3.89 -16.17
N GLN A 265 2.79 -3.36 -14.96
CA GLN A 265 3.59 -3.77 -13.80
C GLN A 265 3.36 -5.24 -13.40
N CYS A 266 2.20 -5.82 -13.64
CA CYS A 266 1.94 -7.23 -13.36
C CYS A 266 2.59 -8.19 -14.37
N ILE A 267 2.82 -7.75 -15.60
CA ILE A 267 3.20 -8.65 -16.70
C ILE A 267 4.55 -8.35 -17.36
N ASP A 268 5.06 -7.12 -17.23
CA ASP A 268 6.36 -6.73 -17.79
C ASP A 268 7.50 -7.05 -16.82
N LYS A 269 7.59 -8.31 -16.42
CA LYS A 269 8.56 -8.86 -15.46
C LYS A 269 9.20 -10.11 -16.02
N HIS A 270 10.35 -10.49 -15.44
CA HIS A 270 10.97 -11.79 -15.72
C HIS A 270 10.01 -12.97 -15.50
N TYR A 271 9.05 -12.81 -14.57
CA TYR A 271 7.94 -13.74 -14.37
C TYR A 271 6.60 -13.00 -14.41
N ILE A 272 5.74 -13.40 -15.34
CA ILE A 272 4.37 -12.87 -15.47
C ILE A 272 3.51 -13.31 -14.27
N GLU A 273 2.82 -12.36 -13.66
CA GLU A 273 1.84 -12.67 -12.63
C GLU A 273 0.57 -13.26 -13.25
N GLN A 274 0.17 -14.44 -12.77
CA GLN A 274 -1.07 -15.11 -13.17
C GLN A 274 -2.31 -14.34 -12.70
N ALA A 275 -3.45 -14.56 -13.37
CA ALA A 275 -4.70 -13.84 -13.10
C ALA A 275 -5.15 -13.94 -11.62
N ASP A 276 -4.98 -15.09 -10.98
CA ASP A 276 -5.32 -15.28 -9.56
C ASP A 276 -4.49 -14.36 -8.64
N LYS A 277 -3.21 -14.16 -8.96
CA LYS A 277 -2.30 -13.27 -8.22
C LYS A 277 -2.67 -11.80 -8.44
N ILE A 278 -3.08 -11.44 -9.66
CA ILE A 278 -3.60 -10.10 -9.97
C ILE A 278 -4.87 -9.82 -9.16
N ILE A 279 -5.82 -10.76 -9.14
CA ILE A 279 -7.06 -10.63 -8.35
C ILE A 279 -6.75 -10.44 -6.86
N LYS A 280 -5.82 -11.22 -6.30
CA LYS A 280 -5.35 -11.06 -4.90
C LYS A 280 -4.80 -9.67 -4.60
N ARG A 281 -4.14 -9.02 -5.57
CA ARG A 281 -3.66 -7.63 -5.42
C ARG A 281 -4.80 -6.62 -5.47
N VAL A 282 -5.72 -6.80 -6.40
CA VAL A 282 -6.89 -5.91 -6.59
C VAL A 282 -7.76 -5.88 -5.34
N ILE A 283 -7.89 -7.00 -4.63
CA ILE A 283 -8.60 -7.07 -3.34
C ILE A 283 -8.01 -6.08 -2.32
N ASN A 284 -6.70 -5.82 -2.32
CA ASN A 284 -6.08 -4.87 -1.40
C ASN A 284 -6.35 -3.40 -1.76
N PHE A 285 -6.88 -3.10 -2.95
CA PHE A 285 -7.12 -1.72 -3.38
C PHE A 285 -8.21 -1.06 -2.56
N ILE A 286 -9.26 -1.81 -2.18
CA ILE A 286 -10.33 -1.25 -1.34
C ILE A 286 -9.84 -0.93 0.07
N VAL A 287 -8.92 -1.76 0.59
CA VAL A 287 -8.32 -1.55 1.91
C VAL A 287 -7.36 -0.36 1.89
N ALA A 288 -6.54 -0.26 0.83
CA ALA A 288 -5.67 0.88 0.62
C ALA A 288 -6.48 2.19 0.53
N HIS A 289 -7.64 2.15 -0.15
CA HIS A 289 -8.53 3.31 -0.23
C HIS A 289 -8.97 3.82 1.14
N ILE A 290 -9.37 2.95 2.06
CA ILE A 290 -9.74 3.35 3.44
C ILE A 290 -8.57 4.08 4.10
N LYS A 291 -7.35 3.51 4.01
CA LYS A 291 -6.15 4.07 4.63
C LYS A 291 -5.70 5.39 3.98
N LEU A 292 -6.02 5.61 2.72
CA LEU A 292 -5.67 6.81 1.95
C LEU A 292 -6.60 8.01 2.20
N GLN A 293 -7.68 7.88 2.98
CA GLN A 293 -8.65 8.98 3.14
C GLN A 293 -8.04 10.24 3.75
N ASN A 294 -7.11 10.08 4.72
CA ASN A 294 -6.37 11.20 5.30
C ASN A 294 -5.06 11.53 4.56
N ALA A 295 -4.88 11.04 3.32
CA ALA A 295 -3.66 11.27 2.56
C ALA A 295 -3.81 12.40 1.53
N THR A 296 -2.81 13.28 1.51
CA THR A 296 -2.53 14.23 0.45
C THR A 296 -1.45 13.65 -0.45
N ILE A 297 -1.74 13.53 -1.75
CA ILE A 297 -0.80 12.99 -2.73
C ILE A 297 -0.17 14.17 -3.47
N THR A 298 1.16 14.21 -3.53
CA THR A 298 1.90 15.31 -4.15
C THR A 298 2.90 14.81 -5.17
N GLN A 299 3.20 15.66 -6.17
CA GLN A 299 4.24 15.42 -7.16
C GLN A 299 5.29 16.53 -7.11
N THR A 300 6.20 16.41 -6.14
CA THR A 300 7.23 17.42 -5.88
C THR A 300 8.57 16.78 -5.55
N ASP A 301 9.64 17.56 -5.65
CA ASP A 301 10.96 17.14 -5.16
C ASP A 301 10.89 16.90 -3.66
N CYS A 302 11.34 15.73 -3.20
CA CYS A 302 11.28 15.35 -1.79
C CYS A 302 12.16 16.23 -0.89
N LEU A 303 13.15 16.95 -1.47
CA LEU A 303 13.95 17.91 -0.71
C LEU A 303 13.10 19.00 -0.05
N LYS A 304 11.91 19.31 -0.58
CA LYS A 304 10.99 20.26 0.07
C LYS A 304 10.50 19.80 1.43
N TYR A 305 10.42 18.48 1.65
CA TYR A 305 9.90 17.93 2.89
C TYR A 305 10.99 17.70 3.94
N VAL A 306 12.26 17.85 3.57
CA VAL A 306 13.40 17.66 4.49
C VAL A 306 13.92 18.97 5.08
N GLU A 307 13.39 20.11 4.63
CA GLU A 307 13.68 21.42 5.23
C GLU A 307 13.09 21.48 6.65
N ASN A 308 13.75 22.15 7.59
CA ASN A 308 13.14 22.45 8.88
C ASN A 308 12.04 23.51 8.67
N ASP A 309 10.87 23.25 9.23
CA ASP A 309 9.68 24.10 9.15
C ASP A 309 8.84 23.90 10.42
N ASP A 310 7.77 24.67 10.59
CA ASP A 310 6.91 24.59 11.79
C ASP A 310 6.02 23.32 11.82
N THR A 311 6.14 22.42 10.85
CA THR A 311 5.39 21.17 10.81
C THR A 311 6.00 20.14 11.74
N SER A 312 5.25 19.75 12.76
CA SER A 312 5.54 18.53 13.51
C SER A 312 5.39 17.31 12.60
N LYS A 313 6.52 16.72 12.18
CA LYS A 313 6.55 15.66 11.16
C LYS A 313 7.38 14.44 11.55
N LEU A 314 6.95 13.28 11.04
CA LEU A 314 7.75 12.06 10.94
C LEU A 314 7.97 11.77 9.45
N LEU A 315 9.22 11.69 9.04
CA LEU A 315 9.59 11.53 7.63
C LEU A 315 10.08 10.11 7.33
N LEU A 316 9.45 9.44 6.37
CA LEU A 316 9.91 8.19 5.78
C LEU A 316 10.57 8.50 4.43
N LEU A 317 11.79 8.02 4.26
CA LEU A 317 12.57 8.21 3.04
C LEU A 317 12.93 6.86 2.43
N ASP A 318 12.47 6.66 1.21
CA ASP A 318 12.83 5.55 0.33
C ASP A 318 13.30 6.11 -1.01
N VAL A 319 14.37 6.89 -0.96
CA VAL A 319 14.93 7.55 -2.13
C VAL A 319 15.65 6.52 -3.02
N PRO A 320 15.80 6.75 -4.33
CA PRO A 320 16.73 5.98 -5.16
C PRO A 320 18.07 5.83 -4.46
N TYR A 321 18.54 4.60 -4.23
CA TYR A 321 19.71 4.42 -3.38
C TYR A 321 20.99 4.84 -4.10
N ILE A 322 21.90 5.42 -3.33
CA ILE A 322 23.21 5.88 -3.76
C ILE A 322 23.92 4.80 -4.58
N GLY A 323 24.31 5.11 -5.82
CA GLY A 323 24.97 4.19 -6.74
C GLY A 323 24.07 3.17 -7.44
N SER A 324 22.74 3.26 -7.27
CA SER A 324 21.75 2.41 -7.94
C SER A 324 20.54 3.22 -8.42
N GLU A 325 20.77 4.47 -8.79
CA GLU A 325 19.73 5.42 -9.17
C GLU A 325 19.18 5.14 -10.57
N ASP A 326 20.00 4.67 -11.51
CA ASP A 326 19.60 4.39 -12.90
C ASP A 326 18.29 3.59 -13.07
N PRO A 327 18.07 2.45 -12.39
CA PRO A 327 16.87 1.63 -12.59
C PRO A 327 15.60 2.16 -11.90
N CYS A 328 15.71 3.12 -10.97
CA CYS A 328 14.57 3.58 -10.16
C CYS A 328 14.36 5.10 -10.18
N GLY A 329 15.34 5.85 -10.66
CA GLY A 329 15.36 7.29 -10.69
C GLY A 329 14.62 7.92 -11.87
N ILE A 330 14.55 9.24 -11.82
CA ILE A 330 14.03 10.09 -12.87
C ILE A 330 15.19 10.44 -13.82
N SER A 331 15.03 10.13 -15.10
CA SER A 331 16.03 10.46 -16.14
C SER A 331 16.33 11.97 -16.14
N GLY A 332 17.62 12.31 -16.18
CA GLY A 332 18.09 13.70 -16.14
C GLY A 332 18.12 14.36 -14.76
N TYR A 333 17.67 13.67 -13.70
CA TYR A 333 17.73 14.20 -12.34
C TYR A 333 19.13 14.02 -11.73
N ASN A 334 19.68 15.07 -11.12
CA ASN A 334 21.04 15.05 -10.58
C ASN A 334 21.08 14.41 -9.18
N TYR A 335 21.14 13.08 -9.14
CA TYR A 335 21.16 12.31 -7.90
C TYR A 335 22.39 12.57 -7.02
N LYS A 336 23.56 12.85 -7.62
CA LYS A 336 24.77 13.21 -6.85
C LYS A 336 24.55 14.48 -6.02
N LYS A 337 24.01 15.55 -6.65
CA LYS A 337 23.68 16.79 -5.93
C LYS A 337 22.56 16.56 -4.92
N PHE A 338 21.56 15.77 -5.29
CA PHE A 338 20.45 15.43 -4.42
C PHE A 338 20.88 14.74 -3.12
N HIS A 339 21.68 13.66 -3.20
CA HIS A 339 22.12 12.92 -2.01
C HIS A 339 22.94 13.79 -1.06
N LYS A 340 23.81 14.66 -1.60
CA LYS A 340 24.55 15.63 -0.80
C LYS A 340 23.62 16.60 -0.07
N ASN A 341 22.65 17.19 -0.77
CA ASN A 341 21.69 18.13 -0.17
C ASN A 341 20.80 17.45 0.88
N LEU A 342 20.34 16.23 0.60
CA LEU A 342 19.54 15.45 1.51
C LEU A 342 20.32 15.14 2.79
N ALA A 343 21.54 14.62 2.67
CA ALA A 343 22.39 14.30 3.81
C ALA A 343 22.70 15.52 4.68
N ASN A 344 22.94 16.68 4.07
CA ASN A 344 23.13 17.95 4.79
C ASN A 344 21.88 18.35 5.57
N SER A 345 20.70 18.22 4.96
CA SER A 345 19.43 18.57 5.60
C SER A 345 19.10 17.62 6.76
N LEU A 346 19.35 16.32 6.59
CA LEU A 346 19.13 15.32 7.63
C LEU A 346 20.06 15.50 8.85
N LEU A 347 21.27 16.05 8.65
CA LEU A 347 22.21 16.32 9.73
C LEU A 347 21.71 17.40 10.69
N SER A 348 20.96 18.38 10.18
CA SER A 348 20.36 19.45 10.96
C SER A 348 18.87 19.24 11.25
N ALA A 349 18.33 18.04 10.99
CA ALA A 349 16.88 17.80 11.10
C ALA A 349 16.40 17.85 12.56
N GLU A 350 15.45 18.74 12.83
CA GLU A 350 14.79 18.86 14.14
C GLU A 350 13.66 17.82 14.31
N TYR A 351 13.13 17.34 13.19
CA TYR A 351 12.11 16.29 13.12
C TYR A 351 12.73 14.88 13.14
N LYS A 352 11.90 13.86 13.35
CA LYS A 352 12.36 12.45 13.33
C LYS A 352 12.18 11.83 11.95
N PHE A 353 13.10 10.96 11.54
CA PHE A 353 13.04 10.31 10.24
C PHE A 353 13.45 8.84 10.26
N LEU A 354 13.03 8.10 9.24
CA LEU A 354 13.55 6.80 8.86
C LEU A 354 14.02 6.88 7.40
N TYR A 355 15.31 6.67 7.17
CA TYR A 355 15.92 6.65 5.84
C TYR A 355 16.31 5.22 5.48
N ASN A 356 15.70 4.68 4.43
CA ASN A 356 16.00 3.35 3.91
C ASN A 356 17.08 3.45 2.83
N CYS A 357 18.10 2.62 2.91
CA CYS A 357 19.08 2.46 1.85
C CYS A 357 19.62 1.03 1.76
N ARG A 358 20.46 0.74 0.77
CA ARG A 358 21.25 -0.50 0.76
C ARG A 358 22.42 -0.39 1.74
N SER A 359 22.79 -1.51 2.37
CA SER A 359 24.13 -1.63 2.95
C SER A 359 25.15 -1.86 1.83
N SER A 360 24.88 -2.79 0.90
CA SER A 360 25.84 -3.23 -0.12
C SER A 360 25.59 -2.66 -1.52
N ALA A 361 26.59 -2.76 -2.40
CA ALA A 361 26.39 -2.57 -3.83
C ALA A 361 25.29 -3.53 -4.37
N PRO A 362 24.53 -3.16 -5.42
CA PRO A 362 23.57 -4.06 -6.04
C PRO A 362 24.26 -5.32 -6.55
N LYS A 363 23.72 -6.52 -6.25
CA LYS A 363 24.27 -7.79 -6.78
C LYS A 363 24.32 -7.86 -8.30
N SER A 364 23.50 -7.06 -8.98
CA SER A 364 23.49 -6.92 -10.44
C SER A 364 24.60 -6.02 -10.98
N ASP A 365 25.30 -5.27 -10.12
CA ASP A 365 26.41 -4.42 -10.52
C ASP A 365 27.68 -5.25 -10.68
N GLN A 366 27.93 -5.71 -11.90
CA GLN A 366 29.11 -6.51 -12.26
C GLN A 366 30.32 -5.65 -12.64
N ARG A 367 30.26 -4.32 -12.46
CA ARG A 367 31.38 -3.42 -12.81
C ARG A 367 32.60 -3.63 -11.93
N TYR A 368 32.41 -4.16 -10.72
CA TYR A 368 33.48 -4.37 -9.73
C TYR A 368 33.37 -5.78 -9.12
N PRO A 369 34.50 -6.38 -8.69
CA PRO A 369 34.50 -7.50 -7.76
C PRO A 369 33.68 -7.18 -6.50
N LYS A 370 33.07 -8.20 -5.89
CA LYS A 370 32.14 -8.04 -4.76
C LYS A 370 32.73 -7.22 -3.60
N GLU A 371 33.94 -7.54 -3.17
CA GLU A 371 34.63 -6.87 -2.06
C GLU A 371 34.93 -5.39 -2.37
N GLU A 372 35.32 -5.10 -3.62
CA GLU A 372 35.59 -3.74 -4.06
C GLU A 372 34.29 -2.91 -4.15
N GLY A 373 33.21 -3.48 -4.69
CA GLY A 373 31.89 -2.84 -4.73
C GLY A 373 31.33 -2.57 -3.33
N GLU A 374 31.55 -3.50 -2.40
CA GLU A 374 31.26 -3.36 -0.98
C GLU A 374 32.05 -2.20 -0.36
N HIS A 375 33.36 -2.15 -0.56
CA HIS A 375 34.21 -1.06 -0.08
C HIS A 375 33.78 0.31 -0.65
N ILE A 376 33.51 0.41 -1.95
CA ILE A 376 33.02 1.64 -2.59
C ILE A 376 31.70 2.10 -1.98
N MET A 377 30.75 1.18 -1.74
CA MET A 377 29.47 1.52 -1.13
C MET A 377 29.66 2.03 0.30
N LYS A 378 30.52 1.38 1.08
CA LYS A 378 30.89 1.83 2.42
C LYS A 378 31.49 3.22 2.40
N MET A 379 32.40 3.53 1.48
CA MET A 379 32.96 4.89 1.32
C MET A 379 31.86 5.93 1.01
N LYS A 380 30.94 5.61 0.09
CA LYS A 380 29.83 6.51 -0.28
C LYS A 380 28.85 6.75 0.87
N LEU A 381 28.46 5.70 1.61
CA LEU A 381 27.63 5.86 2.80
C LEU A 381 28.37 6.64 3.89
N GLY A 382 29.69 6.43 4.00
CA GLY A 382 30.55 7.09 4.97
C GLY A 382 30.57 8.60 4.79
N GLU A 383 30.70 9.07 3.55
CA GLU A 383 30.63 10.50 3.19
C GLU A 383 29.38 11.18 3.79
N TYR A 384 28.25 10.49 3.79
CA TYR A 384 26.97 11.07 4.19
C TYR A 384 26.58 10.82 5.64
N PHE A 385 26.93 9.68 6.24
CA PHE A 385 26.35 9.24 7.52
C PHE A 385 27.37 8.83 8.59
N PHE A 386 28.66 8.63 8.27
CA PHE A 386 29.65 8.18 9.24
C PHE A 386 29.88 9.23 10.33
N ASN A 387 29.95 8.77 11.59
CA ASN A 387 30.25 9.57 12.77
C ASN A 387 29.37 10.82 12.93
N LYS A 388 28.09 10.72 12.55
CA LYS A 388 27.08 11.80 12.64
C LYS A 388 25.99 11.56 13.70
N GLY A 389 26.20 10.58 14.59
CA GLY A 389 25.27 10.27 15.68
C GLY A 389 23.98 9.55 15.25
N TYR A 390 23.89 9.08 14.01
CA TYR A 390 22.75 8.29 13.54
C TYR A 390 22.75 6.86 14.08
N TYR A 391 21.55 6.31 14.22
CA TYR A 391 21.33 4.91 14.53
C TYR A 391 21.00 4.12 13.27
N PHE A 392 21.63 2.96 13.12
CA PHE A 392 21.53 2.08 11.96
C PHE A 392 21.00 0.72 12.37
N GLU A 393 20.06 0.14 11.61
CA GLU A 393 19.67 -1.27 11.73
C GLU A 393 19.86 -1.97 10.38
N LYS A 394 20.51 -3.14 10.40
CA LYS A 394 20.58 -4.04 9.23
C LYS A 394 19.30 -4.85 9.12
N VAL A 395 18.70 -4.84 7.94
CA VAL A 395 17.57 -5.70 7.59
C VAL A 395 18.03 -6.71 6.55
N HIS A 396 18.17 -7.96 6.98
CA HIS A 396 18.53 -9.06 6.10
C HIS A 396 17.33 -9.49 5.27
N LEU A 397 17.44 -9.33 3.95
CA LEU A 397 16.50 -9.84 2.97
C LEU A 397 17.06 -11.13 2.35
N GLU A 398 16.23 -11.88 1.65
CA GLU A 398 16.62 -13.15 1.02
C GLU A 398 17.83 -12.99 0.10
N LYS A 399 17.93 -11.85 -0.60
CA LYS A 399 18.98 -11.60 -1.58
C LYS A 399 19.95 -10.50 -1.18
N ASP A 400 19.56 -9.50 -0.40
CA ASP A 400 20.39 -8.32 -0.12
C ASP A 400 20.25 -7.93 1.37
N THR A 401 21.10 -7.03 1.86
CA THR A 401 20.91 -6.36 3.15
C THR A 401 20.57 -4.89 2.90
N GLU A 402 19.50 -4.41 3.54
CA GLU A 402 19.14 -2.99 3.58
C GLU A 402 19.46 -2.40 4.96
N LEU A 403 19.60 -1.08 5.01
CA LEU A 403 19.76 -0.29 6.22
C LEU A 403 18.53 0.56 6.43
N ILE A 404 18.10 0.65 7.69
CA ILE A 404 17.22 1.71 8.17
C ILE A 404 18.12 2.64 9.02
N ILE A 405 18.08 3.93 8.73
CA ILE A 405 18.89 4.96 9.40
C ILE A 405 17.95 6.00 10.04
N SER A 406 18.25 6.44 11.26
CA SER A 406 17.47 7.47 11.96
C SER A 406 18.33 8.35 12.86
N ASN A 407 17.83 9.55 13.16
CA ASN A 407 18.33 10.44 14.22
C ASN A 407 17.73 10.15 15.60
N ILE A 408 17.01 9.04 15.76
CA ILE A 408 16.51 8.56 17.03
C ILE A 408 16.63 7.04 17.12
N GLU A 409 16.92 6.55 18.32
CA GLU A 409 16.89 5.12 18.60
C GLU A 409 15.45 4.60 18.45
N TYR A 410 15.30 3.51 17.73
CA TYR A 410 14.02 2.85 17.45
C TYR A 410 14.09 1.32 17.55
N SER A 411 15.22 0.73 17.96
CA SER A 411 15.36 -0.73 18.08
C SER A 411 16.62 -1.12 18.85
N ASP A 412 16.55 -2.24 19.59
CA ASP A 412 17.66 -2.74 20.43
C ASP A 412 18.75 -3.43 19.60
N ARG A 413 18.54 -3.55 18.28
CA ARG A 413 19.47 -4.16 17.32
C ARG A 413 20.30 -3.11 16.59
N GLN A 414 20.16 -1.85 16.97
CA GLN A 414 20.82 -0.74 16.30
C GLN A 414 22.28 -0.61 16.71
N PHE A 415 23.06 0.01 15.84
CA PHE A 415 24.42 0.44 16.12
C PHE A 415 24.62 1.89 15.67
N GLN A 416 25.61 2.56 16.26
CA GLN A 416 26.12 3.83 15.76
C GLN A 416 27.40 3.57 14.98
N TRP A 417 27.50 4.14 13.79
CA TRP A 417 28.68 3.96 12.94
C TRP A 417 29.73 5.04 13.23
N SER A 418 30.53 4.80 14.27
CA SER A 418 31.64 5.69 14.71
C SER A 418 33.03 5.13 14.43
N ASN A 419 33.15 3.83 14.14
CA ASN A 419 34.39 3.20 13.68
C ASN A 419 34.26 2.76 12.22
N PHE A 420 35.12 3.30 11.35
CA PHE A 420 35.08 2.99 9.93
C PHE A 420 35.45 1.54 9.65
N ASP A 421 36.17 0.85 10.53
CA ASP A 421 36.50 -0.57 10.38
C ASP A 421 35.29 -1.48 10.66
N PHE A 422 34.26 -0.97 11.34
CA PHE A 422 33.05 -1.74 11.61
C PHE A 422 32.39 -2.17 10.29
N ASN A 423 32.02 -3.46 10.21
CA ASN A 423 31.37 -3.98 9.01
C ASN A 423 29.89 -3.58 9.01
N ILE A 424 29.56 -2.52 8.26
CA ILE A 424 28.18 -2.08 8.05
C ILE A 424 27.48 -2.79 6.89
N LEU A 425 28.20 -3.60 6.10
CA LEU A 425 27.71 -4.26 4.90
C LEU A 425 27.00 -5.57 5.20
#